data_AF-A0A950TWC4-F1
#
_entry.id   AF-A0A950TWC4-F1
#
_cell.length_a   1.000
_cell.length_b   1.000
_cell.length_c   1.000
_cell.angle_alpha   90.00
_cell.angle_beta   90.00
_cell.angle_gamma   90.00
#
_symmetry.space_group_name_H-M   'P 1'
#
loop_
_entity.id
_entity.type
_entity.pdbx_description
1 polymer ?
#
loop_
_entity_poly.entity_id
_entity_poly.type
_entity_poly.pdbx_seq_one_letter_code
_entity_poly.pdbx_strand_id
1 'polypeptide(L)'
;MAISRKRKGAKRQTGSSKAKILGIRDRLTAEMAKPDPENGKPWRVQLNGSRLAYLRGDPDFLTLVKIGRVMNAIAFAVHGAVYGDPEGSVVGARQYRRSLYVAAGYVHEGIRLVQSIKGRYLTEPAFDALRTMALGYDDKKARDYVRVIRNMTAFHLDEADIVTREVLCKIPPGMYDLAGGDDRTVATFNFDFADRIDMAYLCEMFANGREWPETAEDIVNTVIEFATRFLVACERFHATLIDRTNINEHVFAMG
;
A
#
# COMPACT_ATOMS: atom_id res chain seq x y z
N MET A 1 53.37 16.91 -14.27
CA MET A 1 52.57 15.81 -14.87
C MET A 1 51.24 15.72 -14.12
N ALA A 2 50.15 16.15 -14.73
CA ALA A 2 48.81 16.13 -14.13
C ALA A 2 48.08 14.85 -14.55
N ILE A 3 47.70 14.01 -13.58
CA ILE A 3 46.93 12.79 -13.82
C ILE A 3 45.44 13.15 -13.79
N SER A 4 44.89 13.36 -14.98
CA SER A 4 43.45 13.47 -15.22
C SER A 4 42.80 12.09 -15.07
N ARG A 5 42.07 11.86 -13.98
CA ARG A 5 41.19 10.69 -13.81
C ARG A 5 39.78 11.05 -14.27
N LYS A 6 39.44 10.64 -15.50
CA LYS A 6 38.06 10.56 -15.99
C LYS A 6 37.26 9.62 -15.09
N ARG A 7 36.36 10.17 -14.25
CA ARG A 7 35.33 9.39 -13.55
C ARG A 7 34.23 9.02 -14.55
N LYS A 8 34.10 7.74 -14.86
CA LYS A 8 32.92 7.19 -15.56
C LYS A 8 31.71 7.33 -14.62
N GLY A 9 30.70 8.06 -15.08
CA GLY A 9 29.43 8.19 -14.36
C GLY A 9 28.76 6.82 -14.21
N ALA A 10 28.31 6.52 -12.99
CA ALA A 10 27.44 5.39 -12.72
C ALA A 10 26.12 5.62 -13.47
N LYS A 11 25.83 4.80 -14.46
CA LYS A 11 24.51 4.75 -15.11
C LYS A 11 23.50 4.27 -14.07
N ARG A 12 22.54 5.13 -13.71
CA ARG A 12 21.41 4.81 -12.84
C ARG A 12 20.65 3.58 -13.38
N GLN A 13 20.55 2.56 -12.55
CA GLN A 13 19.84 1.30 -12.79
C GLN A 13 18.32 1.44 -12.54
N THR A 14 17.73 2.61 -12.82
CA THR A 14 16.34 2.96 -12.44
C THR A 14 15.27 2.46 -13.42
N GLY A 15 15.66 1.95 -14.59
CA GLY A 15 14.72 1.52 -15.63
C GLY A 15 13.92 0.25 -15.30
N SER A 16 14.49 -0.67 -14.50
CA SER A 16 13.86 -1.96 -14.18
C SER A 16 12.68 -1.82 -13.21
N SER A 17 12.86 -1.05 -12.14
CA SER A 17 11.84 -0.85 -11.11
C SER A 17 10.63 -0.07 -11.66
N LYS A 18 10.86 0.97 -12.47
CA LYS A 18 9.79 1.75 -13.11
C LYS A 18 8.93 0.89 -14.04
N ALA A 19 9.54 0.04 -14.86
CA ALA A 19 8.82 -0.87 -15.76
C ALA A 19 7.98 -1.91 -15.01
N LYS A 20 8.48 -2.40 -13.86
CA LYS A 20 7.76 -3.35 -13.01
C LYS A 20 6.60 -2.68 -12.25
N ILE A 21 6.80 -1.47 -11.73
CA ILE A 21 5.74 -0.66 -11.12
C ILE A 21 4.68 -0.29 -12.16
N LEU A 22 5.07 0.06 -13.39
CA LEU A 22 4.15 0.26 -14.52
C LEU A 22 3.38 -1.03 -14.84
N GLY A 23 4.03 -2.19 -14.85
CA GLY A 23 3.34 -3.47 -15.02
C GLY A 23 2.36 -3.79 -13.88
N ILE A 24 2.69 -3.42 -12.64
CA ILE A 24 1.78 -3.53 -11.48
C ILE A 24 0.62 -2.54 -11.63
N ARG A 25 0.88 -1.30 -12.08
CA ARG A 25 -0.14 -0.28 -12.38
C ARG A 25 -1.11 -0.76 -13.45
N ASP A 26 -0.62 -1.33 -14.53
CA ASP A 26 -1.43 -1.81 -15.64
C ASP A 26 -2.32 -2.98 -15.18
N ARG A 27 -1.76 -3.90 -14.38
CA ARG A 27 -2.54 -4.99 -13.74
C ARG A 27 -3.56 -4.46 -12.75
N LEU A 28 -3.20 -3.50 -11.90
CA LEU A 28 -4.11 -2.82 -10.96
C LEU A 28 -5.27 -2.15 -11.70
N THR A 29 -4.96 -1.45 -12.78
CA THR A 29 -5.98 -0.79 -13.61
C THR A 29 -6.90 -1.84 -14.25
N ALA A 30 -6.36 -2.98 -14.70
CA ALA A 30 -7.16 -4.06 -15.28
C ALA A 30 -7.99 -4.84 -14.24
N GLU A 31 -7.47 -5.07 -13.03
CA GLU A 31 -8.14 -5.84 -11.96
C GLU A 31 -9.13 -4.99 -11.16
N MET A 32 -8.87 -3.68 -11.00
CA MET A 32 -9.78 -2.74 -10.32
C MET A 32 -10.80 -2.09 -11.27
N ALA A 33 -10.64 -2.22 -12.59
CA ALA A 33 -11.66 -1.80 -13.55
C ALA A 33 -12.88 -2.72 -13.44
N LYS A 34 -13.88 -2.27 -12.67
CA LYS A 34 -15.27 -2.58 -12.98
C LYS A 34 -16.07 -1.29 -13.17
N PRO A 35 -16.11 -0.72 -14.38
CA PRO A 35 -17.37 -0.20 -14.88
C PRO A 35 -18.27 -1.39 -15.24
N ASP A 36 -19.52 -1.41 -14.77
CA ASP A 36 -20.53 -2.29 -15.36
C ASP A 36 -21.09 -1.63 -16.65
N PRO A 37 -21.51 -2.39 -17.67
CA PRO A 37 -20.70 -2.76 -18.81
C PRO A 37 -21.19 -2.10 -20.11
N GLU A 38 -22.14 -1.17 -20.02
CA GLU A 38 -22.77 -0.57 -21.20
C GLU A 38 -22.23 0.81 -21.55
N ASN A 39 -21.68 1.60 -20.63
CA ASN A 39 -21.41 3.03 -20.91
C ASN A 39 -20.24 3.70 -20.16
N GLY A 40 -19.40 2.97 -19.40
CA GLY A 40 -18.25 3.57 -18.71
C GLY A 40 -18.63 4.65 -17.68
N LYS A 41 -19.90 4.69 -17.24
CA LYS A 41 -20.38 5.66 -16.25
C LYS A 41 -20.00 5.23 -14.83
N PRO A 42 -19.79 6.18 -13.90
CA PRO A 42 -19.65 5.88 -12.49
C PRO A 42 -20.89 5.15 -11.97
N TRP A 43 -20.71 4.03 -11.27
CA TRP A 43 -21.80 3.32 -10.59
C TRP A 43 -21.81 3.68 -9.10
N ARG A 44 -23.00 3.61 -8.49
CA ARG A 44 -23.20 3.87 -7.06
C ARG A 44 -24.29 2.97 -6.51
N VAL A 45 -24.08 2.47 -5.30
CA VAL A 45 -25.09 1.75 -4.50
C VAL A 45 -25.50 2.65 -3.34
N GLN A 46 -26.80 2.81 -3.13
CA GLN A 46 -27.36 3.65 -2.07
C GLN A 46 -28.19 2.79 -1.10
N LEU A 47 -28.17 3.16 0.18
CA LEU A 47 -29.01 2.55 1.22
C LEU A 47 -30.03 3.59 1.71
N ASN A 48 -31.30 3.23 1.70
CA ASN A 48 -32.33 4.04 2.35
C ASN A 48 -32.31 3.86 3.88
N GLY A 49 -32.91 4.80 4.62
CA GLY A 49 -32.89 4.81 6.09
C GLY A 49 -33.52 3.56 6.73
N SER A 50 -34.64 3.08 6.19
CA SER A 50 -35.32 1.88 6.68
C SER A 50 -34.44 0.63 6.53
N ARG A 51 -33.76 0.49 5.39
CA ARG A 51 -32.84 -0.63 5.13
C ARG A 51 -31.62 -0.56 6.05
N LEU A 52 -31.05 0.61 6.26
CA LEU A 52 -29.95 0.80 7.21
C LEU A 52 -30.37 0.43 8.64
N ALA A 53 -31.57 0.82 9.07
CA ALA A 53 -32.10 0.48 10.39
C ALA A 53 -32.23 -1.03 10.61
N TYR A 54 -32.60 -1.77 9.55
CA TYR A 54 -32.65 -3.23 9.55
C TYR A 54 -31.24 -3.86 9.58
N LEU A 55 -30.35 -3.42 8.68
CA LEU A 55 -29.04 -4.02 8.49
C LEU A 55 -28.02 -3.70 9.59
N ARG A 56 -28.17 -2.61 10.36
CA ARG A 56 -27.16 -2.20 11.36
C ARG A 56 -26.86 -3.25 12.43
N GLY A 57 -27.79 -4.18 12.68
CA GLY A 57 -27.61 -5.31 13.60
C GLY A 57 -27.14 -6.60 12.90
N ASP A 58 -27.20 -6.64 11.57
CA ASP A 58 -26.77 -7.78 10.77
C ASP A 58 -25.23 -7.90 10.83
N PRO A 59 -24.70 -9.00 11.36
CA PRO A 59 -23.27 -9.17 11.47
C PRO A 59 -22.52 -9.25 10.14
N ASP A 60 -23.14 -9.72 9.06
CA ASP A 60 -22.54 -9.74 7.72
C ASP A 60 -22.47 -8.35 7.12
N PHE A 61 -23.48 -7.51 7.38
CA PHE A 61 -23.44 -6.09 7.03
C PHE A 61 -22.35 -5.34 7.80
N LEU A 62 -22.17 -5.63 9.09
CA LEU A 62 -21.07 -5.05 9.86
C LEU A 62 -19.70 -5.46 9.31
N THR A 63 -19.54 -6.72 8.89
CA THR A 63 -18.31 -7.18 8.22
C THR A 63 -18.12 -6.48 6.87
N LEU A 64 -19.19 -6.35 6.08
CA LEU A 64 -19.19 -5.65 4.79
C LEU A 64 -18.63 -4.24 4.95
N VAL A 65 -19.17 -3.46 5.90
CA VAL A 65 -18.71 -2.09 6.18
C VAL A 65 -17.26 -2.07 6.65
N LYS A 66 -16.84 -3.00 7.52
CA LYS A 66 -15.44 -3.08 7.99
C LYS A 66 -14.47 -3.38 6.84
N ILE A 67 -14.81 -4.33 5.96
CA ILE A 67 -14.01 -4.65 4.77
C ILE A 67 -13.97 -3.46 3.82
N GLY A 68 -15.11 -2.80 3.56
CA GLY A 68 -15.16 -1.60 2.72
C GLY A 68 -14.29 -0.46 3.26
N ARG A 69 -14.23 -0.26 4.59
CA ARG A 69 -13.32 0.71 5.22
C ARG A 69 -11.85 0.37 4.97
N VAL A 70 -11.48 -0.91 5.08
CA VAL A 70 -10.12 -1.40 4.78
C VAL A 70 -9.80 -1.19 3.30
N MET A 71 -10.72 -1.53 2.40
CA MET A 71 -10.57 -1.32 0.96
C MET A 71 -10.31 0.14 0.63
N ASN A 72 -11.11 1.07 1.18
CA ASN A 72 -10.93 2.51 0.95
C ASN A 72 -9.54 2.99 1.41
N ALA A 73 -9.10 2.55 2.59
CA ALA A 73 -7.82 2.95 3.15
C ALA A 73 -6.64 2.45 2.31
N ILE A 74 -6.66 1.17 1.92
CA ILE A 74 -5.60 0.58 1.10
C ILE A 74 -5.63 1.16 -0.32
N ALA A 75 -6.81 1.30 -0.95
CA ALA A 75 -6.93 1.83 -2.30
C ALA A 75 -6.42 3.28 -2.39
N PHE A 76 -6.73 4.12 -1.41
CA PHE A 76 -6.18 5.48 -1.32
C PHE A 76 -4.64 5.49 -1.28
N ALA A 77 -4.06 4.65 -0.42
CA ALA A 77 -2.62 4.60 -0.25
C ALA A 77 -1.91 3.96 -1.46
N VAL A 78 -2.47 2.90 -2.05
CA VAL A 78 -1.95 2.30 -3.28
C VAL A 78 -2.00 3.30 -4.43
N HIS A 79 -3.09 4.06 -4.56
CA HIS A 79 -3.20 5.10 -5.58
C HIS A 79 -2.08 6.14 -5.44
N GLY A 80 -1.83 6.64 -4.22
CA GLY A 80 -0.72 7.57 -3.99
C GLY A 80 0.66 6.98 -4.30
N ALA A 81 0.86 5.69 -4.04
CA ALA A 81 2.12 4.99 -4.31
C ALA A 81 2.32 4.66 -5.80
N VAL A 82 1.25 4.42 -6.56
CA VAL A 82 1.32 4.01 -7.97
C VAL A 82 1.31 5.20 -8.92
N TYR A 83 0.55 6.24 -8.58
CA TYR A 83 0.41 7.44 -9.41
C TYR A 83 1.22 8.63 -8.89
N GLY A 84 1.88 8.50 -7.74
CA GLY A 84 2.92 9.45 -7.34
C GLY A 84 4.05 9.45 -8.38
N ASP A 85 4.50 10.64 -8.79
CA ASP A 85 5.62 10.79 -9.73
C ASP A 85 6.90 11.15 -8.97
N PRO A 86 7.63 10.16 -8.41
CA PRO A 86 8.81 10.42 -7.61
C PRO A 86 9.98 11.00 -8.39
N GLU A 87 9.95 10.95 -9.72
CA GLU A 87 11.01 11.49 -10.58
C GLU A 87 10.69 12.90 -11.09
N GLY A 88 9.40 13.25 -11.20
CA GLY A 88 8.97 14.53 -11.76
C GLY A 88 8.79 15.67 -10.76
N SER A 89 8.61 15.38 -9.47
CA SER A 89 8.40 16.43 -8.45
C SER A 89 8.75 15.98 -7.03
N VAL A 90 9.06 16.96 -6.16
CA VAL A 90 9.29 16.74 -4.73
C VAL A 90 8.02 16.26 -4.04
N VAL A 91 6.86 16.81 -4.41
CA VAL A 91 5.55 16.33 -3.93
C VAL A 91 5.30 14.90 -4.35
N GLY A 92 5.61 14.56 -5.60
CA GLY A 92 5.45 13.20 -6.13
C GLY A 92 6.32 12.21 -5.39
N ALA A 93 7.57 12.57 -5.05
CA ALA A 93 8.45 11.74 -4.24
C ALA A 93 7.90 11.48 -2.84
N ARG A 94 7.41 12.53 -2.17
CA ARG A 94 6.74 12.43 -0.86
C ARG A 94 5.50 11.54 -0.94
N GLN A 95 4.63 11.78 -1.92
CA GLN A 95 3.41 11.02 -2.12
C GLN A 95 3.72 9.54 -2.34
N TYR A 96 4.67 9.23 -3.23
CA TYR A 96 5.10 7.86 -3.50
C TYR A 96 5.55 7.13 -2.23
N ARG A 97 6.53 7.68 -1.50
CA ARG A 97 7.14 7.00 -0.34
C ARG A 97 6.19 6.92 0.86
N ARG A 98 5.54 8.02 1.22
CA ARG A 98 4.60 8.02 2.36
C ARG A 98 3.40 7.15 2.09
N SER A 99 2.87 7.15 0.86
CA SER A 99 1.72 6.31 0.53
C SER A 99 2.08 4.83 0.53
N LEU A 100 3.31 4.44 0.16
CA LEU A 100 3.79 3.07 0.31
C LEU A 100 3.78 2.62 1.78
N TYR A 101 4.33 3.43 2.69
CA TYR A 101 4.35 3.09 4.12
C TYR A 101 2.95 3.03 4.72
N VAL A 102 2.09 3.99 4.35
CA VAL A 102 0.69 4.00 4.77
C VAL A 102 -0.08 2.80 4.21
N ALA A 103 0.19 2.38 2.96
CA ALA A 103 -0.42 1.19 2.37
C ALA A 103 -0.06 -0.07 3.15
N ALA A 104 1.22 -0.26 3.48
CA ALA A 104 1.66 -1.35 4.36
C ALA A 104 0.95 -1.31 5.72
N GLY A 105 0.85 -0.13 6.33
CA GLY A 105 0.10 0.10 7.55
C GLY A 105 -1.34 -0.38 7.49
N TYR A 106 -2.09 0.05 6.47
CA TYR A 106 -3.49 -0.33 6.29
C TYR A 106 -3.68 -1.81 5.92
N VAL A 107 -2.78 -2.39 5.13
CA VAL A 107 -2.81 -3.83 4.84
C VAL A 107 -2.62 -4.64 6.12
N HIS A 108 -1.71 -4.23 7.01
CA HIS A 108 -1.53 -4.88 8.30
C HIS A 108 -2.80 -4.84 9.16
N GLU A 109 -3.46 -3.68 9.28
CA GLU A 109 -4.73 -3.60 10.01
C GLU A 109 -5.84 -4.40 9.33
N GLY A 110 -5.85 -4.46 7.99
CA GLY A 110 -6.73 -5.32 7.20
C GLY A 110 -6.55 -6.81 7.52
N ILE A 111 -5.31 -7.28 7.63
CA ILE A 111 -5.00 -8.65 8.07
C ILE A 111 -5.56 -8.92 9.47
N ARG A 112 -5.39 -7.97 10.41
CA ARG A 112 -5.93 -8.12 11.77
C ARG A 112 -7.46 -8.22 11.76
N LEU A 113 -8.13 -7.43 10.92
CA LEU A 113 -9.57 -7.56 10.70
C LEU A 113 -9.92 -8.96 10.19
N VAL A 114 -9.26 -9.44 9.13
CA VAL A 114 -9.47 -10.79 8.56
C VAL A 114 -9.31 -11.87 9.64
N GLN A 115 -8.26 -11.78 10.45
CA GLN A 115 -8.02 -12.70 11.57
C GLN A 115 -9.13 -12.67 12.61
N SER A 116 -9.74 -11.50 12.86
CA SER A 116 -10.84 -11.34 13.83
C SER A 116 -12.16 -11.93 13.34
N ILE A 117 -12.41 -11.91 12.03
CA ILE A 117 -13.67 -12.40 11.44
C ILE A 117 -13.60 -13.85 10.94
N LYS A 118 -12.40 -14.44 10.90
CA LYS A 118 -12.15 -15.77 10.30
C LYS A 118 -13.08 -16.88 10.81
N GLY A 119 -13.47 -16.84 12.09
CA GLY A 119 -14.29 -17.88 12.71
C GLY A 119 -15.67 -18.02 12.04
N ARG A 120 -16.25 -16.92 11.58
CA ARG A 120 -17.55 -16.94 10.89
C ARG A 120 -17.43 -17.41 9.44
N TYR A 121 -16.35 -17.06 8.75
CA TYR A 121 -16.25 -17.20 7.29
C TYR A 121 -15.29 -18.32 6.86
N LEU A 122 -14.89 -19.21 7.78
CA LEU A 122 -13.86 -20.21 7.52
C LEU A 122 -14.19 -21.16 6.37
N THR A 123 -15.47 -21.49 6.21
CA THR A 123 -15.98 -22.39 5.16
C THR A 123 -16.35 -21.67 3.87
N GLU A 124 -16.18 -20.34 3.81
CA GLU A 124 -16.60 -19.54 2.66
C GLU A 124 -15.52 -19.51 1.57
N PRO A 125 -15.79 -20.02 0.36
CA PRO A 125 -14.79 -20.01 -0.72
C PRO A 125 -14.29 -18.61 -1.06
N ALA A 126 -15.17 -17.60 -1.02
CA ALA A 126 -14.80 -16.21 -1.28
C ALA A 126 -13.88 -15.61 -0.21
N PHE A 127 -13.84 -16.18 1.00
CA PHE A 127 -12.96 -15.75 2.09
C PHE A 127 -11.59 -16.44 2.06
N ASP A 128 -11.44 -17.53 1.30
CA ASP A 128 -10.24 -18.37 1.35
C ASP A 128 -8.96 -17.61 0.96
N ALA A 129 -9.04 -16.75 -0.07
CA ALA A 129 -7.91 -15.92 -0.47
C ALA A 129 -7.46 -15.00 0.66
N LEU A 130 -8.40 -14.30 1.33
CA LEU A 130 -8.09 -13.43 2.47
C LEU A 130 -7.49 -14.22 3.63
N ARG A 131 -8.05 -15.39 3.93
CA ARG A 131 -7.56 -16.30 4.97
C ARG A 131 -6.13 -16.74 4.70
N THR A 132 -5.84 -17.17 3.48
CA THR A 132 -4.50 -17.62 3.05
C THR A 132 -3.51 -16.47 3.10
N MET A 133 -3.88 -15.26 2.67
CA MET A 133 -3.01 -14.09 2.79
C MET A 133 -2.72 -13.72 4.25
N ALA A 134 -3.71 -13.85 5.13
CA ALA A 134 -3.60 -13.50 6.55
C ALA A 134 -2.85 -14.54 7.39
N LEU A 135 -2.87 -15.82 7.00
CA LEU A 135 -2.40 -16.94 7.85
C LEU A 135 -1.47 -17.93 7.13
N GLY A 136 -1.52 -18.01 5.80
CA GLY A 136 -0.78 -18.97 4.99
C GLY A 136 0.73 -18.72 4.98
N TYR A 137 1.50 -19.77 4.77
CA TYR A 137 2.96 -19.71 4.83
C TYR A 137 3.56 -18.83 3.71
N ASP A 138 3.01 -18.92 2.50
CA ASP A 138 3.57 -18.28 1.31
C ASP A 138 3.63 -16.75 1.41
N ASP A 139 2.64 -16.14 2.08
CA ASP A 139 2.58 -14.70 2.28
C ASP A 139 3.28 -14.23 3.58
N LYS A 140 3.99 -15.11 4.30
CA LYS A 140 4.67 -14.75 5.57
C LYS A 140 5.63 -13.59 5.39
N LYS A 141 6.44 -13.59 4.32
CA LYS A 141 7.40 -12.53 4.02
C LYS A 141 6.70 -11.18 3.86
N ALA A 142 5.64 -11.13 3.06
CA ALA A 142 4.86 -9.92 2.85
C ALA A 142 4.23 -9.43 4.15
N ARG A 143 3.68 -10.34 4.97
CA ARG A 143 3.14 -10.02 6.31
C ARG A 143 4.20 -9.43 7.25
N ASP A 144 5.42 -9.95 7.22
CA ASP A 144 6.52 -9.43 8.04
C ASP A 144 6.92 -8.02 7.59
N TYR A 145 7.02 -7.76 6.28
CA TYR A 145 7.28 -6.42 5.75
C TYR A 145 6.21 -5.42 6.19
N VAL A 146 4.92 -5.71 5.93
CA VAL A 146 3.85 -4.75 6.26
C VAL A 146 3.73 -4.50 7.76
N ARG A 147 3.99 -5.52 8.60
CA ARG A 147 3.99 -5.40 10.06
C ARG A 147 5.11 -4.49 10.55
N VAL A 148 6.33 -4.67 10.06
CA VAL A 148 7.48 -3.84 10.47
C VAL A 148 7.30 -2.41 10.00
N ILE A 149 6.94 -2.20 8.73
CA ILE A 149 6.70 -0.86 8.17
C ILE A 149 5.61 -0.13 8.97
N ARG A 150 4.50 -0.82 9.30
CA ARG A 150 3.43 -0.28 10.15
C ARG A 150 3.96 0.23 11.50
N ASN A 151 4.79 -0.59 12.15
CA ASN A 151 5.26 -0.34 13.52
C ASN A 151 6.43 0.64 13.59
N MET A 152 7.19 0.83 12.51
CA MET A 152 8.47 1.56 12.58
C MET A 152 8.49 2.83 11.73
N THR A 153 7.70 2.92 10.65
CA THR A 153 7.82 4.05 9.69
C THR A 153 6.49 4.69 9.31
N ALA A 154 5.39 3.92 9.29
CA ALA A 154 4.10 4.40 8.83
C ALA A 154 3.34 5.22 9.90
N PHE A 155 3.23 4.67 11.12
CA PHE A 155 2.35 5.22 12.17
C PHE A 155 3.03 5.49 13.52
N HIS A 156 4.28 5.07 13.68
CA HIS A 156 5.06 5.36 14.89
C HIS A 156 6.30 6.09 14.42
N LEU A 157 6.50 7.30 14.95
CA LEU A 157 7.72 8.06 14.72
C LEU A 157 8.78 7.57 15.72
N ASP A 158 10.05 7.70 15.37
CA ASP A 158 11.20 7.27 16.17
C ASP A 158 11.40 8.15 17.42
N GLU A 159 10.50 8.02 18.39
CA GLU A 159 10.45 8.86 19.60
C GLU A 159 11.73 8.79 20.44
N ALA A 160 12.43 7.65 20.41
CA ALA A 160 13.63 7.40 21.20
C ALA A 160 14.94 7.52 20.39
N ASP A 161 14.89 8.05 19.17
CA ASP A 161 16.01 8.18 18.22
C ASP A 161 16.72 6.85 17.87
N ILE A 162 16.14 5.69 18.17
CA ILE A 162 16.83 4.39 18.07
C ILE A 162 17.13 4.09 16.61
N VAL A 163 16.11 4.20 15.76
CA VAL A 163 16.22 3.93 14.32
C VAL A 163 17.14 4.96 13.65
N THR A 164 16.93 6.23 13.98
CA THR A 164 17.64 7.36 13.39
C THR A 164 19.14 7.27 13.69
N ARG A 165 19.52 7.04 14.95
CA ARG A 165 20.93 6.91 15.33
C ARG A 165 21.58 5.69 14.69
N GLU A 166 20.90 4.55 14.74
CA GLU A 166 21.41 3.30 14.16
C GLU A 166 21.73 3.45 12.68
N VAL A 167 20.79 4.02 11.91
CA VAL A 167 20.94 4.21 10.47
C VAL A 167 22.01 5.24 10.13
N LEU A 168 22.02 6.40 10.82
CA LEU A 168 22.98 7.47 10.53
C LEU A 168 24.44 7.03 10.71
N CYS A 169 24.71 6.11 11.64
CA CYS A 169 26.05 5.55 11.83
C CYS A 169 26.51 4.64 10.68
N LYS A 170 25.58 4.14 9.85
CA LYS A 170 25.85 3.12 8.83
C LYS A 170 25.66 3.64 7.41
N ILE A 171 24.94 4.76 7.23
CA ILE A 171 24.82 5.41 5.94
C ILE A 171 26.21 5.88 5.45
N PRO A 172 26.63 5.50 4.22
CA PRO A 172 27.92 5.93 3.68
C PRO A 172 28.02 7.46 3.57
N PRO A 173 29.22 8.05 3.72
CA PRO A 173 29.42 9.47 3.42
C PRO A 173 29.12 9.79 1.95
N GLY A 174 28.42 10.89 1.69
CA GLY A 174 28.01 11.28 0.34
C GLY A 174 27.16 12.55 0.34
N MET A 175 26.64 12.91 -0.84
CA MET A 175 25.65 13.98 -0.94
C MET A 175 24.24 13.39 -0.88
N TYR A 176 23.42 13.94 0.00
CA TYR A 176 22.06 13.53 0.27
C TYR A 176 21.18 14.77 0.24
N ASP A 177 20.03 14.69 -0.42
CA ASP A 177 19.03 15.74 -0.33
C ASP A 177 18.42 15.71 1.07
N LEU A 178 18.54 16.80 1.81
CA LEU A 178 18.00 16.89 3.16
C LEU A 178 16.48 17.12 3.11
N ALA A 179 16.09 18.18 2.41
CA ALA A 179 14.71 18.61 2.21
C ALA A 179 14.59 19.39 0.90
N GLY A 180 13.36 19.51 0.40
CA GLY A 180 13.04 20.28 -0.80
C GLY A 180 11.56 20.65 -0.87
N GLY A 181 11.20 21.35 -1.94
CA GLY A 181 9.81 21.62 -2.31
C GLY A 181 9.75 22.04 -3.77
N ASP A 182 8.61 21.82 -4.41
CA ASP A 182 8.37 22.28 -5.79
C ASP A 182 8.18 23.81 -5.84
N ASP A 183 7.74 24.39 -4.73
CA ASP A 183 7.64 25.82 -4.50
C ASP A 183 8.01 26.16 -3.04
N ARG A 184 7.74 27.40 -2.61
CA ARG A 184 8.00 27.85 -1.23
C ARG A 184 6.82 27.64 -0.28
N THR A 185 5.87 26.80 -0.63
CA THR A 185 4.70 26.50 0.22
C THR A 185 4.92 25.25 1.05
N VAL A 186 4.27 25.18 2.21
CA VAL A 186 4.29 23.99 3.08
C VAL A 186 3.64 22.79 2.37
N ALA A 187 2.71 23.03 1.44
CA ALA A 187 2.03 21.97 0.71
C ALA A 187 2.99 21.15 -0.16
N THR A 188 4.07 21.76 -0.67
CA THR A 188 5.06 21.08 -1.52
C THR A 188 6.31 20.60 -0.79
N PHE A 189 6.48 20.99 0.47
CA PHE A 189 7.62 20.59 1.29
C PHE A 189 7.74 19.07 1.46
N ASN A 190 8.96 18.56 1.32
CA ASN A 190 9.35 17.21 1.66
C ASN A 190 10.69 17.19 2.41
N PHE A 191 10.79 16.37 3.44
CA PHE A 191 12.05 16.10 4.13
C PHE A 191 12.60 14.76 3.63
N ASP A 192 13.23 14.78 2.44
CA ASP A 192 13.65 13.58 1.69
C ASP A 192 14.51 12.63 2.52
N PHE A 193 15.37 13.18 3.38
CA PHE A 193 16.31 12.38 4.16
C PHE A 193 15.63 11.54 5.24
N ALA A 194 14.47 11.96 5.78
CA ALA A 194 13.71 11.14 6.73
C ALA A 194 13.18 9.86 6.06
N ASP A 195 12.56 10.00 4.88
CA ASP A 195 12.08 8.84 4.13
C ASP A 195 13.24 7.91 3.73
N ARG A 196 14.43 8.47 3.53
CA ARG A 196 15.64 7.70 3.23
C ARG A 196 16.18 6.95 4.45
N ILE A 197 16.11 7.54 5.64
CA ILE A 197 16.43 6.87 6.90
C ILE A 197 15.48 5.69 7.11
N ASP A 198 14.18 5.90 6.93
CA ASP A 198 13.17 4.84 7.03
C ASP A 198 13.47 3.67 6.08
N MET A 199 13.73 3.96 4.80
CA MET A 199 14.05 2.91 3.83
C MET A 199 15.39 2.23 4.12
N ALA A 200 16.40 2.98 4.60
CA ALA A 200 17.69 2.42 4.98
C ALA A 200 17.57 1.44 6.15
N TYR A 201 16.80 1.80 7.18
CA TYR A 201 16.48 0.90 8.28
C TYR A 201 15.82 -0.40 7.81
N LEU A 202 14.79 -0.28 6.97
CA LEU A 202 14.09 -1.45 6.42
C LEU A 202 15.02 -2.33 5.58
N CYS A 203 15.86 -1.73 4.74
CA CYS A 203 16.82 -2.48 3.95
C CYS A 203 17.83 -3.19 4.82
N GLU A 204 18.30 -2.58 5.90
CA GLU A 204 19.22 -3.23 6.81
C GLU A 204 18.57 -4.43 7.51
N MET A 205 17.34 -4.26 7.99
CA MET A 205 16.58 -5.32 8.65
C MET A 205 16.29 -6.51 7.73
N PHE A 206 16.05 -6.27 6.44
CA PHE A 206 15.58 -7.28 5.49
C PHE A 206 16.58 -7.67 4.39
N ALA A 207 17.81 -7.14 4.43
CA ALA A 207 18.83 -7.40 3.42
C ALA A 207 19.07 -8.90 3.24
N ASN A 208 19.23 -9.64 4.34
CA ASN A 208 19.58 -11.06 4.32
C ASN A 208 20.77 -11.35 3.39
N GLY A 209 21.80 -10.49 3.43
CA GLY A 209 22.99 -10.57 2.58
C GLY A 209 22.87 -9.95 1.19
N ARG A 210 21.69 -9.40 0.83
CA ARG A 210 21.47 -8.69 -0.45
C ARG A 210 21.93 -7.24 -0.36
N GLU A 211 22.18 -6.64 -1.53
CA GLU A 211 22.51 -5.21 -1.62
C GLU A 211 21.30 -4.32 -1.36
N TRP A 212 21.57 -3.06 -0.99
CA TRP A 212 20.54 -2.09 -0.68
C TRP A 212 19.52 -1.87 -1.82
N PRO A 213 19.93 -1.66 -3.09
CA PRO A 213 18.97 -1.41 -4.18
C PRO A 213 18.04 -2.60 -4.41
N GLU A 214 18.57 -3.82 -4.35
CA GLU A 214 17.79 -5.05 -4.51
C GLU A 214 16.79 -5.22 -3.36
N THR A 215 17.23 -4.96 -2.12
CA THR A 215 16.38 -5.09 -0.93
C THR A 215 15.26 -4.05 -0.94
N ALA A 216 15.57 -2.80 -1.27
CA ALA A 216 14.58 -1.74 -1.40
C ALA A 216 13.53 -2.08 -2.48
N GLU A 217 13.98 -2.52 -3.65
CA GLU A 217 13.09 -2.92 -4.74
C GLU A 217 12.19 -4.10 -4.35
N ASP A 218 12.73 -5.09 -3.64
CA ASP A 218 11.97 -6.24 -3.14
C ASP A 218 10.89 -5.82 -2.12
N ILE A 219 11.23 -4.95 -1.16
CA ILE A 219 10.27 -4.44 -0.16
C ILE A 219 9.13 -3.71 -0.86
N VAL A 220 9.46 -2.73 -1.73
CA VAL A 220 8.48 -1.92 -2.46
C VAL A 220 7.55 -2.81 -3.27
N ASN A 221 8.11 -3.68 -4.12
CA ASN A 221 7.32 -4.54 -5.00
C ASN A 221 6.43 -5.49 -4.20
N THR A 222 6.98 -6.12 -3.16
CA THR A 222 6.22 -7.06 -2.31
C THR A 222 5.06 -6.35 -1.63
N VAL A 223 5.27 -5.15 -1.09
CA VAL A 223 4.21 -4.39 -0.41
C VAL A 223 3.10 -3.98 -1.39
N ILE A 224 3.44 -3.42 -2.55
CA ILE A 224 2.42 -2.99 -3.52
C ILE A 224 1.68 -4.21 -4.10
N GLU A 225 2.38 -5.27 -4.48
CA GLU A 225 1.76 -6.49 -5.02
C GLU A 225 0.83 -7.13 -3.98
N PHE A 226 1.29 -7.23 -2.73
CA PHE A 226 0.51 -7.80 -1.65
C PHE A 226 -0.72 -6.95 -1.31
N ALA A 227 -0.58 -5.62 -1.27
CA ALA A 227 -1.69 -4.69 -1.09
C ALA A 227 -2.74 -4.83 -2.20
N THR A 228 -2.28 -4.95 -3.44
CA THR A 228 -3.12 -5.15 -4.63
C THR A 228 -3.92 -6.45 -4.54
N ARG A 229 -3.22 -7.58 -4.34
CA ARG A 229 -3.85 -8.89 -4.19
C ARG A 229 -4.85 -8.90 -3.03
N PHE A 230 -4.52 -8.19 -1.94
CA PHE A 230 -5.38 -8.09 -0.77
C PHE A 230 -6.65 -7.30 -1.07
N LEU A 231 -6.54 -6.19 -1.81
CA LEU A 231 -7.70 -5.42 -2.29
C LEU A 231 -8.61 -6.26 -3.18
N VAL A 232 -8.06 -7.02 -4.13
CA VAL A 232 -8.83 -7.91 -5.01
C VAL A 232 -9.53 -9.00 -4.20
N ALA A 233 -8.84 -9.60 -3.23
CA ALA A 233 -9.45 -10.58 -2.34
C ALA A 233 -10.56 -9.96 -1.47
N CYS A 234 -10.39 -8.71 -1.01
CA CYS A 234 -11.43 -7.97 -0.31
C CYS A 234 -12.63 -7.70 -1.20
N GLU A 235 -12.44 -7.28 -2.46
CA GLU A 235 -13.52 -7.02 -3.41
C GLU A 235 -14.38 -8.26 -3.65
N ARG A 236 -13.74 -9.41 -3.88
CA ARG A 236 -14.45 -10.69 -4.07
C ARG A 236 -15.27 -11.08 -2.85
N PHE A 237 -14.67 -10.99 -1.66
CA PHE A 237 -15.37 -11.30 -0.42
C PHE A 237 -16.49 -10.29 -0.12
N HIS A 238 -16.26 -9.01 -0.42
CA HIS A 238 -17.23 -7.94 -0.28
C HIS A 238 -18.45 -8.17 -1.18
N ALA A 239 -18.25 -8.58 -2.43
CA ALA A 239 -19.35 -8.95 -3.33
C ALA A 239 -20.23 -10.07 -2.74
N THR A 240 -19.63 -11.13 -2.19
CA THR A 240 -20.38 -12.20 -1.50
C THR A 240 -21.17 -11.68 -0.30
N LEU A 241 -20.63 -10.74 0.48
CA LEU A 241 -21.34 -10.14 1.60
C LEU A 241 -22.50 -9.23 1.15
N ILE A 242 -22.35 -8.52 0.02
CA ILE A 242 -23.44 -7.73 -0.59
C ILE A 242 -24.60 -8.66 -0.95
N ASP A 243 -24.31 -9.78 -1.59
CA ASP A 243 -25.32 -10.75 -2.02
C ASP A 243 -26.05 -11.34 -0.81
N ARG A 244 -25.32 -11.72 0.25
CA ARG A 244 -25.93 -12.25 1.49
C ARG A 244 -26.81 -11.27 2.22
N THR A 245 -26.44 -10.00 2.18
CA THR A 245 -27.19 -8.92 2.85
C THR A 245 -28.31 -8.39 1.96
N ASN A 246 -28.55 -8.97 0.77
CA ASN A 246 -29.54 -8.53 -0.23
C ASN A 246 -29.55 -7.00 -0.42
N ILE A 247 -28.39 -6.36 -0.46
CA ILE A 247 -28.30 -4.89 -0.63
C ILE A 247 -28.64 -4.49 -2.06
N ASN A 248 -28.37 -5.38 -3.02
CA ASN A 248 -28.57 -5.15 -4.45
C ASN A 248 -30.05 -4.87 -4.82
N GLU A 249 -31.01 -5.36 -4.04
CA GLU A 249 -32.46 -5.17 -4.27
C GLU A 249 -32.93 -3.71 -4.05
N HIS A 250 -32.05 -2.83 -3.57
CA HIS A 250 -32.38 -1.42 -3.25
C HIS A 250 -31.39 -0.42 -3.88
N VAL A 251 -30.68 -0.83 -4.93
CA VAL A 251 -29.76 0.02 -5.70
C VAL A 251 -30.57 0.92 -6.63
N PHE A 252 -30.59 2.22 -6.33
CA PHE A 252 -31.16 3.22 -7.24
C PHE A 252 -30.09 3.69 -8.23
N ALA A 253 -30.27 3.39 -9.52
CA ALA A 253 -29.50 4.07 -10.56
C ALA A 253 -29.97 5.54 -10.61
N MET A 254 -29.04 6.49 -10.48
CA MET A 254 -29.38 7.90 -10.75
C MET A 254 -29.51 8.08 -12.26
N GLY A 255 -30.68 8.57 -12.69
CA GLY A 255 -30.91 9.09 -14.04
C GLY A 255 -30.13 10.37 -14.29
#